data_AF-X0SRI4-F1
#
_entry.id   AF-X0SRI4-F1
#
_cell.length_a   1.000
_cell.length_b   1.000
_cell.length_c   1.000
_cell.angle_alpha   90.00
_cell.angle_beta   90.00
_cell.angle_gamma   90.00
#
_symmetry.space_group_name_H-M   'P 1'
#
loop_
_entity.id
_entity.type
_entity.pdbx_description
1 polymer ?
#
loop_
_entity_poly.entity_id
_entity_poly.type
_entity_poly.pdbx_seq_one_letter_code
_entity_poly.pdbx_strand_id
1 'polypeptide(L)'
;MAIHESIRRRLEKQQNLLEELEGLSPKQRTRRLEQLRGRLADDEQDEGDLDEEARDHLTDEFTTALELDQLRAEVAALHELLARARRVRDQAADSKLTALRECLAKAEFNELSDGRGKLLIFTEHRDTLTHLRRHLEQWGYSTCEIHGGMNPRLRRHAQEEFRTTRQICVATEAAGEGINLQFCRLMINYDLPWNPTRLEQRLGRIHRIGQEREVHAFNFVANQSEQGQPVIEGRILERLLSKLEQMRAVLADRVFDVIGEILSLNDVNLPEMLREAAHDPRRLDEYLDRIEKVDPAKLLQYEKATGIALARANVDFSAFQHTNAESEERRLMPRYVEQHFLSAAREVGLRVEPRADGLWRVEHVLADLRSERLLAVRRLGKPESSYRKVTFHKEHLDQDQHLDAVLSGPGHSLYAAVD
;
A
#
# COMPACT_ATOMS: atom_id res chain seq x y z
N MET A 1 8.01 7.37 16.44
CA MET A 1 7.69 8.61 15.70
C MET A 1 6.19 8.84 15.56
N ALA A 2 5.42 7.97 14.89
CA ALA A 2 3.97 8.17 14.69
C ALA A 2 3.16 8.38 15.98
N ILE A 3 3.41 7.57 17.03
CA ILE A 3 2.76 7.74 18.34
C ILE A 3 3.01 9.13 18.94
N HIS A 4 4.23 9.65 18.81
CA HIS A 4 4.59 10.98 19.32
C HIS A 4 3.83 12.09 18.59
N GLU A 5 3.71 11.98 17.26
CA GLU A 5 2.99 12.95 16.43
C GLU A 5 1.47 12.89 16.64
N SER A 6 0.89 11.69 16.78
CA SER A 6 -0.53 11.50 17.10
C SER A 6 -0.88 12.14 18.46
N ILE A 7 -0.10 11.85 19.52
CA ILE A 7 -0.29 12.46 20.85
C ILE A 7 -0.14 13.98 20.77
N ARG A 8 0.81 14.51 20.00
CA ARG A 8 1.00 15.96 19.81
C ARG A 8 -0.22 16.61 19.16
N ARG A 9 -0.73 16.04 18.06
CA ARG A 9 -1.92 16.55 17.36
C ARG A 9 -3.14 16.57 18.28
N ARG A 10 -3.36 15.49 19.04
CA ARG A 10 -4.44 15.40 20.04
C ARG A 10 -4.28 16.44 21.15
N LEU A 11 -3.06 16.62 21.67
CA LEU A 11 -2.78 17.63 22.68
C LEU A 11 -3.10 19.05 22.19
N GLU A 12 -2.61 19.43 21.00
CA GLU A 12 -2.87 20.75 20.41
C GLU A 12 -4.39 21.00 20.27
N LYS A 13 -5.15 20.00 19.81
CA LYS A 13 -6.60 20.11 19.67
C LYS A 13 -7.31 20.27 21.02
N GLN A 14 -6.97 19.44 22.02
CA GLN A 14 -7.58 19.52 23.35
C GLN A 14 -7.18 20.80 24.10
N GLN A 15 -5.97 21.31 23.90
CA GLN A 15 -5.53 22.61 24.40
C GLN A 15 -6.34 23.76 23.77
N ASN A 16 -6.49 23.77 22.45
CA ASN A 16 -7.30 24.79 21.77
C ASN A 16 -8.76 24.77 22.25
N LEU A 17 -9.32 23.58 22.46
CA LEU A 17 -10.67 23.42 23.02
C LEU A 17 -10.75 23.92 24.46
N LEU A 18 -9.76 23.62 25.30
CA LEU A 18 -9.70 24.08 26.68
C LEU A 18 -9.61 25.62 26.74
N GLU A 19 -8.72 26.22 25.95
CA GLU A 19 -8.58 27.68 25.85
C GLU A 19 -9.87 28.35 25.36
N GLU A 20 -10.54 27.77 24.36
CA GLU A 20 -11.86 28.22 23.90
C GLU A 20 -12.87 28.21 25.05
N LEU A 21 -13.01 27.08 25.77
CA LEU A 21 -13.99 26.93 26.85
C LEU A 21 -13.68 27.81 28.06
N GLU A 22 -12.41 28.01 28.40
CA GLU A 22 -11.98 28.89 29.49
C GLU A 22 -12.25 30.37 29.18
N GLY A 23 -12.13 30.78 27.92
CA GLY A 23 -12.45 32.13 27.44
C GLY A 23 -13.95 32.46 27.37
N LEU A 24 -14.83 31.46 27.45
CA LEU A 24 -16.28 31.64 27.39
C LEU A 24 -16.91 31.90 28.77
N SER A 25 -17.98 32.71 28.80
CA SER A 25 -18.81 32.87 30.00
C SER A 25 -19.53 31.56 30.37
N PRO A 26 -19.95 31.37 31.64
CA PRO A 26 -20.58 30.12 32.08
C PRO A 26 -21.77 29.68 31.22
N LYS A 27 -22.63 30.62 30.80
CA LYS A 27 -23.78 30.32 29.91
C LYS A 27 -23.37 29.92 28.50
N GLN A 28 -22.34 30.57 27.93
CA GLN A 28 -21.84 30.24 26.60
C GLN A 28 -21.11 28.89 26.59
N ARG A 29 -20.36 28.60 27.66
CA ARG A 29 -19.67 27.33 27.87
C ARG A 29 -20.65 26.16 27.94
N THR A 30 -21.72 26.27 28.73
CA THR A 30 -22.76 25.22 28.80
C THR A 30 -23.37 24.95 27.43
N ARG A 31 -23.73 26.01 26.69
CA ARG A 31 -24.29 25.89 25.33
C ARG A 31 -23.31 25.24 24.35
N ARG A 32 -22.02 25.53 24.46
CA ARG A 32 -20.97 24.96 23.60
C ARG A 32 -20.76 23.47 23.90
N LEU A 33 -20.74 23.09 25.18
CA LEU A 33 -20.64 21.69 25.61
C LEU A 33 -21.87 20.87 25.18
N GLU A 34 -23.08 21.45 25.25
CA GLU A 34 -24.30 20.81 24.75
C GLU A 34 -24.26 20.57 23.23
N GLN A 35 -23.73 21.52 22.45
CA GLN A 35 -23.56 21.35 21.00
C GLN A 35 -22.57 20.23 20.65
N LEU A 36 -21.51 20.06 21.43
CA LEU A 36 -20.53 18.99 21.24
C LEU A 36 -21.14 17.62 21.58
N ARG A 37 -21.92 17.53 22.67
CA ARG A 37 -22.67 16.30 23.02
C ARG A 37 -23.73 15.90 21.99
N GLY A 38 -24.37 16.87 21.34
CA GLY A 38 -25.40 16.60 20.33
C GLY A 38 -24.88 16.01 19.01
N ARG A 39 -23.57 16.10 18.74
CA ARG A 39 -22.93 15.51 17.54
C ARG A 39 -22.55 14.04 17.70
N LEU A 40 -22.48 13.56 18.95
CA LEU A 40 -21.91 12.27 19.34
C LEU A 40 -22.84 11.06 19.14
N ALA A 41 -24.13 11.29 18.90
CA ALA A 41 -25.15 10.25 18.96
C ALA A 41 -25.43 9.53 17.63
N ASP A 42 -24.78 9.91 16.53
CA ASP A 42 -25.23 9.54 15.17
C ASP A 42 -24.28 8.65 14.34
N ASP A 43 -23.11 8.22 14.84
CA ASP A 43 -22.19 7.39 14.04
C ASP A 43 -21.63 6.19 14.83
N GLU A 44 -22.34 5.05 14.78
CA GLU A 44 -21.73 3.72 15.02
C GLU A 44 -21.16 3.22 13.68
N GLN A 45 -19.88 3.48 13.40
CA GLN A 45 -19.15 2.86 12.29
C GLN A 45 -18.11 1.86 12.81
N ASP A 46 -18.00 0.71 12.14
CA ASP A 46 -17.00 -0.32 12.42
C ASP A 46 -15.56 0.23 12.23
N GLU A 47 -14.75 0.28 13.29
CA GLU A 47 -13.34 0.74 13.31
C GLU A 47 -12.40 0.02 12.31
N GLY A 48 -12.88 -1.11 11.77
CA GLY A 48 -12.15 -2.05 10.95
C GLY A 48 -11.85 -1.59 9.51
N ASP A 49 -12.60 -0.61 8.97
CA ASP A 49 -12.51 -0.19 7.55
C ASP A 49 -12.23 1.31 7.36
N LEU A 50 -11.96 2.02 8.44
CA LEU A 50 -11.78 3.46 8.42
C LEU A 50 -10.35 3.84 8.01
N ASP A 51 -10.25 4.91 7.22
CA ASP A 51 -8.96 5.54 6.94
C ASP A 51 -8.41 6.26 8.18
N GLU A 52 -7.16 6.71 8.12
CA GLU A 52 -6.48 7.36 9.26
C GLU A 52 -7.24 8.61 9.73
N GLU A 53 -7.86 9.36 8.81
CA GLU A 53 -8.64 10.55 9.15
C GLU A 53 -9.95 10.18 9.87
N ALA A 54 -10.64 9.14 9.40
CA ALA A 54 -11.87 8.66 10.03
C ALA A 54 -11.62 7.96 11.38
N ARG A 55 -10.49 7.25 11.55
CA ARG A 55 -10.08 6.70 12.85
C ARG A 55 -9.71 7.80 13.85
N ASP A 56 -8.94 8.79 13.43
CA ASP A 56 -8.63 9.96 14.26
C ASP A 56 -9.94 10.66 14.67
N HIS A 57 -10.89 10.84 13.73
CA HIS A 57 -12.21 11.42 14.02
C HIS A 57 -13.06 10.58 15.00
N LEU A 58 -13.13 9.25 14.85
CA LEU A 58 -13.88 8.41 15.79
C LEU A 58 -13.24 8.38 17.19
N THR A 59 -11.91 8.33 17.26
CA THR A 59 -11.17 8.41 18.53
C THR A 59 -11.45 9.76 19.21
N ASP A 60 -11.57 10.82 18.41
CA ASP A 60 -11.93 12.16 18.87
C ASP A 60 -13.39 12.24 19.34
N GLU A 61 -14.33 11.59 18.65
CA GLU A 61 -15.75 11.56 18.99
C GLU A 61 -15.97 10.93 20.37
N PHE A 62 -15.39 9.75 20.63
CA PHE A 62 -15.49 9.05 21.93
C PHE A 62 -14.99 9.88 23.13
N THR A 63 -14.15 10.90 22.92
CA THR A 63 -13.61 11.74 24.01
C THR A 63 -14.49 12.90 24.47
N THR A 64 -15.62 13.18 23.82
CA THR A 64 -16.47 14.33 24.22
C THR A 64 -17.55 14.00 25.26
N ALA A 65 -17.14 13.43 26.39
CA ALA A 65 -17.97 13.30 27.58
C ALA A 65 -17.32 13.94 28.79
N LEU A 66 -16.94 15.24 28.74
CA LEU A 66 -16.16 15.83 29.84
C LEU A 66 -16.66 17.20 30.32
N GLU A 67 -16.74 17.32 31.65
CA GLU A 67 -16.75 18.60 32.37
C GLU A 67 -15.38 19.29 32.24
N LEU A 68 -15.29 20.60 32.46
CA LEU A 68 -14.06 21.39 32.22
C LEU A 68 -12.83 20.84 32.99
N ASP A 69 -13.02 20.35 34.21
CA ASP A 69 -11.95 19.80 35.05
C ASP A 69 -11.41 18.46 34.52
N GLN A 70 -12.27 17.67 33.89
CA GLN A 70 -11.90 16.43 33.22
C GLN A 70 -11.06 16.69 31.96
N LEU A 71 -11.41 17.72 31.16
CA LEU A 71 -10.61 18.15 30.01
C LEU A 71 -9.22 18.64 30.43
N ARG A 72 -9.13 19.39 31.54
CA ARG A 72 -7.85 19.81 32.14
C ARG A 72 -6.99 18.60 32.53
N ALA A 73 -7.60 17.59 33.16
CA ALA A 73 -6.90 16.36 33.53
C ALA A 73 -6.40 15.60 32.30
N GLU A 74 -7.19 15.53 31.23
CA GLU A 74 -6.78 14.91 29.97
C GLU A 74 -5.60 15.65 29.33
N VAL A 75 -5.67 16.99 29.23
CA VAL A 75 -4.57 17.81 28.72
C VAL A 75 -3.29 17.59 29.52
N ALA A 76 -3.38 17.51 30.86
CA ALA A 76 -2.23 17.21 31.72
C ALA A 76 -1.65 15.81 31.44
N ALA A 77 -2.51 14.79 31.30
CA ALA A 77 -2.08 13.43 30.98
C ALA A 77 -1.42 13.35 29.58
N LEU A 78 -1.96 14.05 28.58
CA LEU A 78 -1.40 14.13 27.24
C LEU A 78 -0.01 14.80 27.23
N HIS A 79 0.21 15.84 28.03
CA HIS A 79 1.55 16.42 28.21
C HIS A 79 2.54 15.41 28.78
N GLU A 80 2.12 14.64 29.79
CA GLU A 80 2.98 13.62 30.39
C GLU A 80 3.33 12.52 29.38
N LEU A 81 2.33 12.03 28.64
CA LEU A 81 2.51 11.05 27.58
C LEU A 81 3.44 11.59 26.47
N LEU A 82 3.27 12.85 26.08
CA LEU A 82 4.14 13.49 25.08
C LEU A 82 5.59 13.58 25.57
N ALA A 83 5.80 13.92 26.85
CA ALA A 83 7.14 13.96 27.44
C ALA A 83 7.78 12.58 27.50
N ARG A 84 7.02 11.53 27.85
CA ARG A 84 7.48 10.13 27.81
C ARG A 84 7.83 9.70 26.38
N ALA A 85 6.94 9.98 25.42
CA ALA A 85 7.14 9.65 24.01
C ALA A 85 8.37 10.36 23.42
N ARG A 86 8.64 11.61 23.80
CA ARG A 86 9.87 12.33 23.42
C ARG A 86 11.13 11.64 23.96
N ARG A 87 11.14 11.28 25.25
CA ARG A 87 12.30 10.57 25.85
C ARG A 87 12.60 9.27 25.11
N VAL A 88 11.57 8.47 24.84
CA VAL A 88 11.73 7.21 24.10
C VAL A 88 12.26 7.49 22.69
N ARG A 89 11.70 8.46 21.97
CA ARG A 89 12.17 8.83 20.62
C ARG A 89 13.61 9.31 20.60
N ASP A 90 14.02 10.09 21.59
CA ASP A 90 15.35 10.71 21.61
C ASP A 90 16.43 9.75 22.17
N GLN A 91 16.04 8.69 22.89
CA GLN A 91 16.93 7.69 23.48
C GLN A 91 17.00 6.37 22.68
N ALA A 92 15.91 5.97 22.03
CA ALA A 92 15.85 4.73 21.28
C ALA A 92 16.60 4.88 19.97
N ALA A 93 17.57 3.99 19.72
CA ALA A 93 18.03 3.77 18.35
C ALA A 93 16.85 3.18 17.60
N ASP A 94 16.45 3.77 16.48
CA ASP A 94 15.31 3.25 15.72
C ASP A 94 15.67 1.85 15.17
N SER A 95 15.28 0.82 15.93
CA SER A 95 15.64 -0.56 15.71
C SER A 95 15.01 -1.10 14.44
N LYS A 96 13.78 -0.67 14.11
CA LYS A 96 13.13 -0.98 12.84
C LYS A 96 13.82 -0.28 11.67
N LEU A 97 14.27 0.96 11.82
CA LEU A 97 15.01 1.67 10.77
C LEU A 97 16.40 1.06 10.54
N THR A 98 17.05 0.60 11.61
CA THR A 98 18.30 -0.17 11.53
C THR A 98 18.06 -1.49 10.81
N ALA A 99 17.02 -2.25 11.20
CA ALA A 99 16.60 -3.46 10.53
C ALA A 99 16.22 -3.23 9.06
N LEU A 100 15.62 -2.08 8.73
CA LEU A 100 15.34 -1.70 7.35
C LEU A 100 16.62 -1.54 6.55
N ARG A 101 17.60 -0.82 7.10
CA ARG A 101 18.90 -0.63 6.46
C ARG A 101 19.64 -1.96 6.25
N GLU A 102 19.61 -2.85 7.23
CA GLU A 102 20.19 -4.19 7.13
C GLU A 102 19.44 -5.06 6.12
N CYS A 103 18.11 -4.96 6.08
CA CYS A 103 17.28 -5.68 5.13
C CYS A 103 17.57 -5.24 3.70
N LEU A 104 17.69 -3.94 3.44
CA LEU A 104 18.04 -3.37 2.13
C LEU A 104 19.46 -3.73 1.67
N ALA A 105 20.33 -4.19 2.58
CA ALA A 105 21.66 -4.68 2.24
C ALA A 105 21.69 -6.16 1.81
N LYS A 106 20.56 -6.88 1.89
CA LYS A 106 20.48 -8.29 1.45
C LYS A 106 20.48 -8.41 -0.07
N ALA A 107 20.84 -9.59 -0.57
CA ALA A 107 21.04 -9.85 -1.99
C ALA A 107 19.79 -9.63 -2.85
N GLU A 108 18.61 -9.89 -2.29
CA GLU A 108 17.31 -9.71 -2.93
C GLU A 108 17.05 -8.25 -3.33
N PHE A 109 17.71 -7.30 -2.67
CA PHE A 109 17.56 -5.85 -2.92
C PHE A 109 18.65 -5.25 -3.80
N ASN A 110 19.62 -6.05 -4.26
CA ASN A 110 20.70 -5.55 -5.13
C ASN A 110 20.18 -4.89 -6.41
N GLU A 111 19.02 -5.34 -6.91
CA GLU A 111 18.37 -4.75 -8.08
C GLU A 111 17.93 -3.29 -7.85
N LEU A 112 17.71 -2.86 -6.61
CA LEU A 112 17.43 -1.46 -6.30
C LEU A 112 18.66 -0.59 -6.59
N SER A 113 19.85 -1.05 -6.20
CA SER A 113 21.12 -0.33 -6.42
C SER A 113 21.44 -0.17 -7.91
N ASP A 114 21.05 -1.16 -8.72
CA ASP A 114 21.19 -1.12 -10.18
C ASP A 114 20.13 -0.24 -10.88
N GLY A 115 19.15 0.28 -10.13
CA GLY A 115 18.04 1.08 -10.66
C GLY A 115 16.98 0.28 -11.44
N ARG A 116 17.10 -1.05 -11.49
CA ARG A 116 16.17 -1.95 -12.20
C ARG A 116 15.03 -2.43 -11.30
N GLY A 117 15.32 -2.58 -10.01
CA GLY A 117 14.39 -3.04 -9.00
C GLY A 117 13.40 -1.96 -8.57
N LYS A 118 12.24 -2.42 -8.09
CA LYS A 118 11.21 -1.59 -7.50
C LYS A 118 10.82 -2.20 -6.17
N LEU A 119 10.75 -1.37 -5.14
CA LEU A 119 10.39 -1.77 -3.79
C LEU A 119 9.16 -1.00 -3.31
N LEU A 120 8.17 -1.74 -2.84
CA LEU A 120 7.00 -1.22 -2.16
C LEU A 120 7.15 -1.40 -0.64
N ILE A 121 7.06 -0.31 0.12
CA ILE A 121 7.07 -0.35 1.58
C ILE A 121 5.70 0.07 2.09
N PHE A 122 5.02 -0.80 2.83
CA PHE A 122 3.77 -0.49 3.49
C PHE A 122 3.99 -0.10 4.95
N THR A 123 3.30 0.95 5.38
CA THR A 123 3.21 1.40 6.78
C THR A 123 1.77 1.81 7.10
N GLU A 124 1.37 1.73 8.35
CA GLU A 124 0.01 2.10 8.75
C GLU A 124 -0.19 3.63 8.78
N HIS A 125 0.83 4.38 9.21
CA HIS A 125 0.71 5.81 9.51
C HIS A 125 1.45 6.70 8.52
N ARG A 126 0.84 7.86 8.17
CA ARG A 126 1.48 8.85 7.29
C ARG A 126 2.75 9.47 7.89
N ASP A 127 2.81 9.60 9.21
CA ASP A 127 3.98 10.15 9.90
C ASP A 127 5.19 9.20 9.78
N THR A 128 4.96 7.89 9.89
CA THR A 128 5.99 6.87 9.64
C THR A 128 6.42 6.88 8.18
N LEU A 129 5.47 6.98 7.24
CA LEU A 129 5.76 7.12 5.81
C LEU A 129 6.72 8.28 5.54
N THR A 130 6.38 9.48 6.06
CA THR A 130 7.17 10.70 5.86
C THR A 130 8.57 10.54 6.45
N HIS A 131 8.66 9.90 7.62
CA HIS A 131 9.92 9.60 8.28
C HIS A 131 10.79 8.64 7.46
N LEU A 132 10.23 7.52 6.99
CA LEU A 132 10.91 6.53 6.16
C LEU A 132 11.45 7.15 4.88
N ARG A 133 10.62 7.93 4.17
CA ARG A 133 11.04 8.60 2.93
C ARG A 133 12.27 9.46 3.12
N ARG A 134 12.29 10.29 4.18
CA ARG A 134 13.44 11.14 4.49
C ARG A 134 14.72 10.33 4.67
N HIS A 135 14.67 9.22 5.40
CA HIS A 135 15.84 8.36 5.63
C HIS A 135 16.28 7.61 4.37
N LEU A 136 15.33 7.08 3.60
CA LEU A 136 15.61 6.41 2.32
C LEU A 136 16.27 7.37 1.32
N GLU A 137 15.81 8.62 1.24
CA GLU A 137 16.41 9.66 0.41
C GLU A 137 17.82 10.04 0.90
N GLN A 138 18.04 10.12 2.22
CA GLN A 138 19.37 10.33 2.80
C GLN A 138 20.33 9.15 2.52
N TRP A 139 19.80 7.95 2.37
CA TRP A 139 20.57 6.76 1.97
C TRP A 139 20.80 6.68 0.45
N GLY A 140 20.29 7.65 -0.32
CA GLY A 140 20.53 7.76 -1.76
C GLY A 140 19.46 7.13 -2.65
N TYR A 141 18.34 6.66 -2.09
CA TYR A 141 17.25 6.11 -2.89
C TYR A 141 16.29 7.19 -3.39
N SER A 142 15.82 7.04 -4.62
CA SER A 142 14.71 7.85 -5.14
C SER A 142 13.38 7.31 -4.63
N THR A 143 12.58 8.16 -3.97
CA THR A 143 11.29 7.75 -3.38
C THR A 143 10.08 8.50 -3.93
N CYS A 144 8.90 7.88 -3.82
CA CYS A 144 7.58 8.50 -3.93
C CYS A 144 6.66 7.99 -2.81
N GLU A 145 5.49 8.62 -2.67
CA GLU A 145 4.48 8.22 -1.69
C GLU A 145 3.10 8.01 -2.31
N ILE A 146 2.34 7.10 -1.69
CA ILE A 146 0.93 6.90 -2.00
C ILE A 146 0.17 6.78 -0.67
N HIS A 147 -0.67 7.78 -0.34
CA HIS A 147 -1.44 7.79 0.90
C HIS A 147 -2.92 8.19 0.68
N GLY A 148 -3.80 7.90 1.65
CA GLY A 148 -5.25 8.04 1.54
C GLY A 148 -5.72 9.44 1.15
N GLY A 149 -5.14 10.47 1.77
CA GLY A 149 -5.43 11.89 1.45
C GLY A 149 -5.02 12.37 0.05
N MET A 150 -4.42 11.53 -0.80
CA MET A 150 -4.12 11.89 -2.19
C MET A 150 -5.34 11.74 -3.08
N ASN A 151 -5.63 12.77 -3.88
CA ASN A 151 -6.67 12.68 -4.91
C ASN A 151 -6.30 11.64 -6.00
N PRO A 152 -7.29 11.13 -6.76
CA PRO A 152 -7.05 10.08 -7.77
C PRO A 152 -6.08 10.45 -8.90
N ARG A 153 -5.85 11.75 -9.17
CA ARG A 153 -4.90 12.20 -10.19
C ARG A 153 -3.46 12.13 -9.67
N LEU A 154 -3.23 12.64 -8.46
CA LEU A 154 -1.93 12.57 -7.78
C LEU A 154 -1.53 11.10 -7.53
N ARG A 155 -2.48 10.26 -7.13
CA ARG A 155 -2.24 8.82 -6.95
C ARG A 155 -1.76 8.14 -8.23
N ARG A 156 -2.40 8.42 -9.37
CA ARG A 156 -1.96 7.91 -10.69
C ARG A 156 -0.59 8.44 -11.09
N HIS A 157 -0.32 9.72 -10.82
CA HIS A 157 0.99 10.31 -11.10
C HIS A 157 2.09 9.65 -10.27
N ALA A 158 1.88 9.47 -8.96
CA ALA A 158 2.82 8.78 -8.08
C ALA A 158 3.04 7.31 -8.48
N GLN A 159 2.00 6.62 -8.93
CA GLN A 159 2.12 5.25 -9.46
C GLN A 159 2.99 5.22 -10.73
N GLU A 160 2.81 6.18 -11.64
CA GLU A 160 3.61 6.27 -12.86
C GLU A 160 5.07 6.69 -12.56
N GLU A 161 5.28 7.62 -11.63
CA GLU A 161 6.61 7.96 -11.11
C GLU A 161 7.28 6.73 -10.51
N PHE A 162 6.55 5.93 -9.71
CA PHE A 162 7.07 4.69 -9.15
C PHE A 162 7.49 3.71 -10.24
N ARG A 163 6.63 3.51 -11.25
CA ARG A 163 6.92 2.63 -12.38
C ARG A 163 8.17 3.03 -13.15
N THR A 164 8.34 4.33 -13.41
CA THR A 164 9.33 4.82 -14.37
C THR A 164 10.60 5.39 -13.75
N THR A 165 10.50 6.18 -12.67
CA THR A 165 11.61 7.02 -12.21
C THR A 165 12.07 6.73 -10.78
N ARG A 166 11.17 6.32 -9.88
CA ARG A 166 11.50 6.10 -8.46
C ARG A 166 11.82 4.64 -8.15
N GLN A 167 12.75 4.40 -7.25
CA GLN A 167 13.13 3.04 -6.82
C GLN A 167 12.17 2.51 -5.74
N ILE A 168 11.75 3.38 -4.82
CA ILE A 168 10.98 2.97 -3.64
C ILE A 168 9.67 3.76 -3.56
N CYS A 169 8.56 3.07 -3.40
CA CYS A 169 7.29 3.67 -3.04
C CYS A 169 6.95 3.33 -1.59
N VAL A 170 6.72 4.35 -0.77
CA VAL A 170 6.19 4.14 0.59
C VAL A 170 4.70 4.45 0.58
N ALA A 171 3.87 3.50 1.03
CA ALA A 171 2.42 3.61 0.92
C ALA A 171 1.70 3.34 2.26
N THR A 172 0.57 4.02 2.46
CA THR A 172 -0.37 3.71 3.57
C THR A 172 -1.56 2.86 3.11
N GLU A 173 -2.23 2.22 4.07
CA GLU A 173 -3.34 1.29 3.83
C GLU A 173 -4.46 1.89 2.97
N ALA A 174 -4.92 3.09 3.33
CA ALA A 174 -6.02 3.82 2.70
C ALA A 174 -5.78 4.19 1.22
N ALA A 175 -4.57 3.94 0.71
CA ALA A 175 -4.17 4.27 -0.65
C ALA A 175 -3.92 3.05 -1.53
N GLY A 176 -3.75 1.86 -0.93
CA GLY A 176 -3.39 0.63 -1.63
C GLY A 176 -4.54 -0.04 -2.36
N GLU A 177 -5.79 0.28 -2.02
CA GLU A 177 -6.95 -0.29 -2.70
C GLU A 177 -7.04 0.16 -4.16
N GLY A 178 -7.20 -0.83 -5.05
CA GLY A 178 -7.39 -0.63 -6.48
C GLY A 178 -6.14 -0.34 -7.31
N ILE A 179 -4.96 -0.15 -6.70
CA ILE A 179 -3.72 0.10 -7.45
C ILE A 179 -3.11 -1.22 -7.92
N ASN A 180 -2.75 -1.29 -9.20
CA ASN A 180 -1.98 -2.40 -9.77
C ASN A 180 -0.48 -2.09 -9.74
N LEU A 181 0.28 -2.86 -8.96
CA LEU A 181 1.71 -2.69 -8.78
C LEU A 181 2.49 -3.94 -9.24
N GLN A 182 1.94 -4.74 -10.15
CA GLN A 182 2.57 -5.94 -10.72
C GLN A 182 3.98 -5.73 -11.31
N PHE A 183 4.37 -4.50 -11.67
CA PHE A 183 5.75 -4.22 -12.11
C PHE A 183 6.77 -4.31 -10.95
N CYS A 184 6.32 -4.32 -9.70
CA CYS A 184 7.09 -4.45 -8.49
C CYS A 184 7.06 -5.89 -7.99
N ARG A 185 8.20 -6.42 -7.52
CA ARG A 185 8.31 -7.77 -6.96
C ARG A 185 8.84 -7.82 -5.53
N LEU A 186 9.37 -6.70 -5.02
CA LEU A 186 9.85 -6.59 -3.65
C LEU A 186 8.83 -5.81 -2.81
N MET A 187 8.47 -6.36 -1.66
CA MET A 187 7.60 -5.69 -0.69
C MET A 187 8.14 -5.82 0.72
N ILE A 188 8.08 -4.72 1.47
CA ILE A 188 8.32 -4.70 2.91
C ILE A 188 7.04 -4.22 3.60
N ASN A 189 6.47 -5.04 4.46
CA ASN A 189 5.51 -4.60 5.46
C ASN A 189 6.30 -4.08 6.66
N TYR A 190 6.48 -2.76 6.72
CA TYR A 190 7.17 -2.09 7.84
C TYR A 190 6.32 -2.15 9.12
N ASP A 191 5.00 -2.03 8.95
CA ASP A 191 4.00 -2.29 9.97
C ASP A 191 3.02 -3.36 9.45
N LEU A 192 2.88 -4.45 10.18
CA LEU A 192 2.02 -5.57 9.81
C LEU A 192 0.58 -5.29 10.28
N PRO A 193 -0.43 -5.40 9.40
CA PRO A 193 -1.80 -5.12 9.77
C PRO A 193 -2.33 -6.23 10.70
N TRP A 194 -3.18 -5.85 11.65
CA TRP A 194 -3.83 -6.80 12.56
C TRP A 194 -4.96 -7.60 11.89
N ASN A 195 -5.41 -7.16 10.72
CA ASN A 195 -6.39 -7.87 9.90
C ASN A 195 -5.66 -8.71 8.84
N PRO A 196 -5.77 -10.05 8.87
CA PRO A 196 -5.13 -10.93 7.90
C PRO A 196 -5.59 -10.70 6.46
N THR A 197 -6.85 -10.33 6.25
CA THR A 197 -7.39 -10.01 4.93
C THR A 197 -6.66 -8.81 4.32
N ARG A 198 -6.27 -7.82 5.14
CA ARG A 198 -5.45 -6.70 4.69
C ARG A 198 -4.06 -7.14 4.22
N LEU A 199 -3.44 -8.08 4.95
CA LEU A 199 -2.13 -8.64 4.55
C LEU A 199 -2.21 -9.35 3.19
N GLU A 200 -3.24 -10.18 3.01
CA GLU A 200 -3.55 -10.85 1.74
C GLU A 200 -3.76 -9.84 0.60
N GLN A 201 -4.57 -8.81 0.84
CA GLN A 201 -4.81 -7.74 -0.13
C GLN A 201 -3.54 -6.96 -0.51
N ARG A 202 -2.61 -6.72 0.44
CA ARG A 202 -1.32 -6.07 0.17
C ARG A 202 -0.46 -6.94 -0.76
N LEU A 203 -0.35 -8.23 -0.48
CA LEU A 203 0.40 -9.14 -1.35
C LEU A 203 -0.24 -9.24 -2.74
N GLY A 204 -1.57 -9.30 -2.79
CA GLY A 204 -2.36 -9.27 -4.02
C GLY A 204 -2.20 -7.99 -4.86
N ARG A 205 -1.42 -6.97 -4.43
CA ARG A 205 -1.07 -5.80 -5.26
C ARG A 205 0.09 -6.08 -6.22
N ILE A 206 0.97 -7.01 -5.85
CA ILE A 206 2.20 -7.35 -6.59
C ILE A 206 2.21 -8.81 -7.06
N HIS A 207 1.54 -9.70 -6.32
CA HIS A 207 1.37 -11.11 -6.64
C HIS A 207 0.00 -11.32 -7.26
N ARG A 208 -0.04 -11.30 -8.59
CA ARG A 208 -1.26 -11.46 -9.40
C ARG A 208 -0.95 -12.30 -10.63
N ILE A 209 -1.98 -12.86 -11.26
CA ILE A 209 -1.88 -13.55 -12.55
C ILE A 209 -1.14 -12.66 -13.57
N GLY A 210 -0.07 -13.20 -14.16
CA GLY A 210 0.81 -12.49 -15.09
C GLY A 210 2.11 -11.93 -14.48
N GLN A 211 2.33 -12.09 -13.17
CA GLN A 211 3.65 -11.89 -12.57
C GLN A 211 4.53 -13.11 -12.87
N GLU A 212 5.61 -12.91 -13.63
CA GLU A 212 6.55 -13.97 -14.00
C GLU A 212 7.78 -14.05 -13.09
N ARG A 213 8.01 -13.00 -12.28
CA ARG A 213 9.15 -12.91 -11.37
C ARG A 213 8.75 -13.33 -9.96
N GLU A 214 9.68 -14.00 -9.27
CA GLU A 214 9.50 -14.35 -7.87
C GLU A 214 9.29 -13.09 -7.02
N VAL A 215 8.21 -13.11 -6.24
CA VAL A 215 7.81 -12.01 -5.35
C VAL A 215 8.37 -12.27 -3.96
N HIS A 216 9.11 -11.30 -3.43
CA HIS A 216 9.63 -11.36 -2.06
C HIS A 216 8.87 -10.38 -1.17
N ALA A 217 8.21 -10.92 -0.15
CA ALA A 217 7.50 -10.16 0.87
C ALA A 217 8.21 -10.30 2.23
N PHE A 218 8.69 -9.19 2.77
CA PHE A 218 9.37 -9.12 4.05
C PHE A 218 8.44 -8.49 5.09
N ASN A 219 8.26 -9.15 6.22
CA ASN A 219 7.38 -8.69 7.30
C ASN A 219 8.22 -8.28 8.51
N PHE A 220 8.13 -7.02 8.93
CA PHE A 220 8.84 -6.54 10.11
C PHE A 220 7.99 -6.74 11.35
N VAL A 221 8.55 -7.47 12.32
CA VAL A 221 7.89 -7.79 13.58
C VAL A 221 8.86 -7.49 14.71
N ALA A 222 8.44 -6.65 15.65
CA ALA A 222 9.19 -6.39 16.87
C ALA A 222 8.70 -7.38 17.94
N ASN A 223 9.46 -8.44 18.21
CA ASN A 223 9.10 -9.48 19.19
C ASN A 223 9.74 -9.26 20.58
N GLN A 224 10.71 -8.36 20.67
CA GLN A 224 11.41 -8.01 21.90
C GLN A 224 11.65 -6.49 21.97
N SER A 225 11.62 -5.94 23.18
CA SER A 225 12.04 -4.57 23.47
C SER A 225 13.57 -4.47 23.51
N GLU A 226 14.10 -3.24 23.51
CA GLU A 226 15.55 -3.00 23.68
C GLU A 226 16.11 -3.60 24.99
N GLN A 227 15.25 -3.79 25.99
CA GLN A 227 15.59 -4.39 27.28
C GLN A 227 15.41 -5.92 27.29
N GLY A 228 15.12 -6.52 26.14
CA GLY A 228 14.90 -7.96 25.97
C GLY A 228 13.55 -8.46 26.48
N GLN A 229 12.61 -7.57 26.80
CA GLN A 229 11.28 -7.98 27.23
C GLN A 229 10.42 -8.38 26.03
N PRO A 230 9.61 -9.45 26.12
CA PRO A 230 8.77 -9.88 25.01
C PRO A 230 7.71 -8.82 24.68
N VAL A 231 7.53 -8.53 23.40
CA VAL A 231 6.43 -7.74 22.88
C VAL A 231 5.30 -8.70 22.51
N ILE A 232 4.15 -8.56 23.17
CA ILE A 232 3.04 -9.51 23.10
C ILE A 232 2.53 -9.61 21.66
N GLU A 233 2.26 -8.48 21.02
CA GLU A 233 1.78 -8.44 19.64
C GLU A 233 2.79 -9.09 18.69
N GLY A 234 4.07 -8.77 18.87
CA GLY A 234 5.15 -9.31 18.07
C GLY A 234 5.23 -10.84 18.14
N ARG A 235 5.04 -11.42 19.33
CA ARG A 235 5.06 -12.88 19.52
C ARG A 235 3.89 -13.57 18.83
N ILE A 236 2.70 -12.97 18.87
CA ILE A 236 1.50 -13.50 18.18
C ILE A 236 1.72 -13.45 16.66
N LEU A 237 2.17 -12.30 16.14
CA LEU A 237 2.40 -12.11 14.71
C LEU A 237 3.53 -12.99 14.17
N GLU A 238 4.64 -13.13 14.91
CA GLU A 238 5.74 -14.03 14.56
C GLU A 238 5.27 -15.48 14.46
N ARG A 239 4.46 -15.94 15.43
CA ARG A 239 3.89 -17.29 15.41
C ARG A 239 2.95 -17.49 14.22
N LEU A 240 2.10 -16.51 13.93
CA LEU A 240 1.20 -16.55 12.77
C LEU A 240 1.97 -16.67 11.47
N LEU A 241 2.97 -15.81 11.25
CA LEU A 241 3.79 -15.83 10.04
C LEU A 241 4.55 -17.15 9.89
N SER A 242 5.13 -17.67 10.97
CA SER A 242 5.77 -18.98 10.96
C SER A 242 4.80 -20.10 10.61
N LYS A 243 3.55 -20.01 11.08
CA LYS A 243 2.52 -21.01 10.79
C LYS A 243 2.07 -20.95 9.33
N LEU A 244 1.90 -19.75 8.77
CA LEU A 244 1.59 -19.56 7.35
C LEU A 244 2.71 -20.12 6.46
N GLU A 245 3.97 -19.91 6.84
CA GLU A 245 5.12 -20.46 6.12
C GLU A 245 5.11 -22.00 6.13
N GLN A 246 4.77 -22.63 7.26
CA GLN A 246 4.59 -24.10 7.33
C GLN A 246 3.45 -24.57 6.41
N MET A 247 2.34 -23.83 6.35
CA MET A 247 1.20 -24.16 5.49
C MET A 247 1.51 -24.03 4.01
N ARG A 248 2.51 -23.23 3.63
CA ARG A 248 2.96 -23.12 2.23
C ARG A 248 3.38 -24.47 1.65
N ALA A 249 3.83 -25.43 2.46
CA ALA A 249 4.13 -26.78 1.99
C ALA A 249 2.89 -27.56 1.49
N VAL A 250 1.70 -27.23 1.98
CA VAL A 250 0.43 -27.90 1.63
C VAL A 250 -0.34 -27.11 0.59
N LEU A 251 -0.37 -25.78 0.73
CA LEU A 251 -1.17 -24.89 -0.11
C LEU A 251 -0.37 -24.20 -1.21
N ALA A 252 0.94 -24.39 -1.26
CA ALA A 252 1.86 -23.66 -2.13
C ALA A 252 1.65 -22.14 -2.01
N ASP A 253 1.83 -21.40 -3.10
CA ASP A 253 1.72 -19.93 -3.11
C ASP A 253 0.30 -19.42 -2.83
N ARG A 254 -0.71 -20.30 -2.92
CA ARG A 254 -2.11 -19.94 -2.61
C ARG A 254 -2.32 -19.61 -1.14
N VAL A 255 -1.43 -20.02 -0.23
CA VAL A 255 -1.59 -19.78 1.22
C VAL A 255 -1.84 -18.31 1.53
N PHE A 256 -1.24 -17.41 0.75
CA PHE A 256 -1.36 -15.98 0.97
C PHE A 256 -2.62 -15.36 0.36
N ASP A 257 -3.35 -16.10 -0.48
CA ASP A 257 -4.61 -15.69 -1.13
C ASP A 257 -5.86 -16.14 -0.34
N VAL A 258 -5.67 -16.85 0.78
CA VAL A 258 -6.76 -17.42 1.60
C VAL A 258 -6.46 -17.28 3.09
N ILE A 259 -5.62 -16.32 3.48
CA ILE A 259 -5.20 -16.16 4.88
C ILE A 259 -6.42 -15.91 5.76
N GLY A 260 -7.31 -15.01 5.32
CA GLY A 260 -8.53 -14.68 6.05
C GLY A 260 -9.44 -15.90 6.23
N GLU A 261 -9.66 -16.67 5.16
CA GLU A 261 -10.50 -17.87 5.18
C GLU A 261 -9.94 -18.96 6.11
N ILE A 262 -8.63 -19.24 6.02
CA ILE A 262 -7.96 -20.25 6.86
C ILE A 262 -8.11 -19.92 8.33
N LEU A 263 -7.88 -18.66 8.70
CA LEU A 263 -7.95 -18.24 10.09
C LEU A 263 -9.40 -18.28 10.59
N SER A 264 -10.36 -17.80 9.80
CA SER A 264 -11.78 -17.86 10.15
C SER A 264 -12.27 -19.31 10.33
N LEU A 265 -11.89 -20.24 9.46
CA LEU A 265 -12.27 -21.66 9.56
C LEU A 265 -11.61 -22.40 10.73
N ASN A 266 -10.54 -21.83 11.29
CA ASN A 266 -9.85 -22.33 12.47
C ASN A 266 -10.19 -21.53 13.73
N ASP A 267 -11.26 -20.72 13.67
CA ASP A 267 -11.73 -19.87 14.76
C ASP A 267 -10.64 -18.89 15.25
N VAL A 268 -9.72 -18.46 14.41
CA VAL A 268 -8.64 -17.53 14.78
C VAL A 268 -9.05 -16.10 14.39
N ASN A 269 -9.37 -15.27 15.39
CA ASN A 269 -9.63 -13.85 15.22
C ASN A 269 -8.44 -13.03 15.71
N LEU A 270 -7.54 -12.68 14.78
CA LEU A 270 -6.28 -12.00 15.11
C LEU A 270 -6.49 -10.63 15.81
N PRO A 271 -7.37 -9.73 15.34
CA PRO A 271 -7.67 -8.48 16.04
C PRO A 271 -8.12 -8.68 17.50
N GLU A 272 -9.04 -9.63 17.72
CA GLU A 272 -9.54 -9.93 19.06
C GLU A 272 -8.44 -10.49 19.97
N MET A 273 -7.64 -11.44 19.47
CA MET A 273 -6.54 -12.03 20.22
C MET A 273 -5.50 -10.98 20.63
N LEU A 274 -5.14 -10.06 19.74
CA LEU A 274 -4.20 -8.98 20.05
C LEU A 274 -4.77 -8.04 21.13
N ARG A 275 -6.04 -7.67 21.02
CA ARG A 275 -6.73 -6.81 21.99
C ARG A 275 -6.82 -7.47 23.37
N GLU A 276 -7.21 -8.73 23.42
CA GLU A 276 -7.33 -9.47 24.67
C GLU A 276 -5.95 -9.74 25.31
N ALA A 277 -4.93 -10.10 24.53
CA ALA A 277 -3.58 -10.35 25.04
C ALA A 277 -2.90 -9.06 25.57
N ALA A 278 -3.23 -7.90 24.99
CA ALA A 278 -2.78 -6.61 25.51
C ALA A 278 -3.40 -6.30 26.89
N HIS A 279 -4.63 -6.80 27.17
CA HIS A 279 -5.30 -6.62 28.46
C HIS A 279 -4.90 -7.68 29.49
N ASP A 280 -4.80 -8.95 29.07
CA ASP A 280 -4.36 -10.08 29.91
C ASP A 280 -3.22 -10.87 29.24
N PRO A 281 -1.96 -10.53 29.56
CA PRO A 281 -0.79 -11.20 29.01
C PRO A 281 -0.70 -12.71 29.32
N ARG A 282 -1.46 -13.23 30.30
CA ARG A 282 -1.41 -14.66 30.68
C ARG A 282 -2.06 -15.56 29.63
N ARG A 283 -2.93 -15.00 28.79
CA ARG A 283 -3.59 -15.71 27.68
C ARG A 283 -2.69 -15.85 26.45
N LEU A 284 -1.50 -15.24 26.45
CA LEU A 284 -0.58 -15.31 25.32
C LEU A 284 -0.28 -16.75 24.89
N ASP A 285 0.06 -17.63 25.83
CA ASP A 285 0.41 -19.02 25.50
C ASP A 285 -0.78 -19.78 24.89
N GLU A 286 -2.01 -19.52 25.37
CA GLU A 286 -3.24 -20.06 24.79
C GLU A 286 -3.41 -19.65 23.31
N TYR A 287 -3.17 -18.37 23.01
CA TYR A 287 -3.25 -17.85 21.65
C TYR A 287 -2.17 -18.40 20.73
N LEU A 288 -0.93 -18.54 21.23
CA LEU A 288 0.16 -19.16 20.48
C LEU A 288 -0.17 -20.61 20.12
N ASP A 289 -0.71 -21.37 21.08
CA ASP A 289 -1.16 -22.74 20.86
C ASP A 289 -2.33 -22.83 19.87
N ARG A 290 -3.26 -21.87 19.91
CA ARG A 290 -4.38 -21.81 18.96
C ARG A 290 -3.89 -21.61 17.54
N ILE A 291 -2.92 -20.71 17.33
CA ILE A 291 -2.29 -20.49 16.02
C ILE A 291 -1.53 -21.75 15.59
N GLU A 292 -0.80 -22.40 16.48
CA GLU A 292 -0.05 -23.61 16.16
C GLU A 292 -0.96 -24.76 15.68
N LYS A 293 -2.20 -24.82 16.17
CA LYS A 293 -3.19 -25.84 15.81
C LYS A 293 -3.99 -25.55 14.53
N VAL A 294 -3.75 -24.41 13.87
CA VAL A 294 -4.45 -24.09 12.61
C VAL A 294 -4.11 -25.15 11.57
N ASP A 295 -5.16 -25.76 11.00
CA ASP A 295 -5.05 -26.85 10.05
C ASP A 295 -5.47 -26.39 8.64
N PRO A 296 -4.56 -26.39 7.64
CA PRO A 296 -4.89 -26.05 6.26
C PRO A 296 -5.83 -27.08 5.60
N ALA A 297 -5.94 -28.30 6.12
CA ALA A 297 -6.82 -29.32 5.56
C ALA A 297 -8.31 -28.97 5.72
N LYS A 298 -8.68 -28.19 6.75
CA LYS A 298 -10.06 -27.71 6.93
C LYS A 298 -10.53 -26.88 5.74
N LEU A 299 -9.67 -26.02 5.19
CA LEU A 299 -9.98 -25.24 3.99
C LEU A 299 -10.26 -26.16 2.79
N LEU A 300 -9.39 -27.14 2.57
CA LEU A 300 -9.54 -28.09 1.46
C LEU A 300 -10.83 -28.92 1.59
N GLN A 301 -11.22 -29.29 2.81
CA GLN A 301 -12.49 -29.98 3.08
C GLN A 301 -13.68 -29.06 2.82
N TYR A 302 -13.60 -27.80 3.25
CA TYR A 302 -14.63 -26.80 3.01
C TYR A 302 -14.84 -26.54 1.51
N GLU A 303 -13.76 -26.36 0.73
CA GLU A 303 -13.84 -26.18 -0.73
C GLU A 303 -14.48 -27.39 -1.44
N LYS A 304 -14.22 -28.62 -0.95
CA LYS A 304 -14.83 -29.85 -1.47
C LYS A 304 -16.31 -29.94 -1.12
N ALA A 305 -16.68 -29.64 0.12
CA ALA A 305 -18.05 -29.73 0.61
C ALA A 305 -18.98 -28.68 -0.04
N THR A 306 -18.46 -27.47 -0.27
CA THR A 306 -19.20 -26.37 -0.91
C THR A 306 -19.25 -26.48 -2.44
N GLY A 307 -18.53 -27.44 -3.03
CA GLY A 307 -18.41 -27.56 -4.49
C GLY A 307 -17.59 -26.45 -5.14
N ILE A 308 -16.94 -25.56 -4.36
CA ILE A 308 -16.03 -24.52 -4.87
C ILE A 308 -14.86 -25.16 -5.63
N ALA A 309 -14.36 -26.31 -5.18
CA ALA A 309 -13.33 -27.07 -5.89
C ALA A 309 -13.81 -27.53 -7.28
N LEU A 310 -15.08 -27.93 -7.42
CA LEU A 310 -15.68 -28.33 -8.71
C LEU A 310 -15.93 -27.13 -9.62
N ALA A 311 -16.34 -25.98 -9.06
CA ALA A 311 -16.51 -24.73 -9.79
C ALA A 311 -15.17 -24.16 -10.31
N ARG A 312 -14.10 -24.23 -9.49
CA ARG A 312 -12.75 -23.80 -9.87
C ARG A 312 -12.09 -24.75 -10.89
N ALA A 313 -12.31 -26.06 -10.77
CA ALA A 313 -11.80 -27.04 -11.73
C ALA A 313 -12.48 -26.96 -13.10
N ASN A 314 -13.75 -26.53 -13.15
CA ASN A 314 -14.53 -26.30 -14.37
C ASN A 314 -14.58 -24.81 -14.78
N VAL A 315 -13.61 -23.98 -14.37
CA VAL A 315 -13.39 -22.71 -15.08
C VAL A 315 -12.85 -23.10 -16.45
N ASP A 316 -13.75 -23.19 -17.40
CA ASP A 316 -13.43 -23.51 -18.78
C ASP A 316 -12.59 -22.38 -19.38
N PHE A 317 -11.28 -22.51 -19.21
CA PHE A 317 -10.32 -21.60 -19.84
C PHE A 317 -10.40 -21.67 -21.35
N SER A 318 -11.06 -22.67 -21.96
CA SER A 318 -11.16 -22.75 -23.42
C SER A 318 -11.92 -21.56 -24.00
N ALA A 319 -12.98 -21.07 -23.34
CA ALA A 319 -13.70 -19.85 -23.75
C ALA A 319 -12.84 -18.58 -23.58
N PHE A 320 -12.07 -18.47 -22.50
CA PHE A 320 -11.13 -17.36 -22.29
C PHE A 320 -9.95 -17.42 -23.27
N GLN A 321 -9.37 -18.60 -23.50
CA GLN A 321 -8.33 -18.84 -24.50
C GLN A 321 -8.84 -18.60 -25.90
N HIS A 322 -10.09 -18.96 -26.24
CA HIS A 322 -10.71 -18.62 -27.51
C HIS A 322 -10.89 -17.11 -27.65
N THR A 323 -11.36 -16.43 -26.61
CA THR A 323 -11.57 -14.98 -26.64
C THR A 323 -10.23 -14.23 -26.69
N ASN A 324 -9.21 -14.74 -25.99
CA ASN A 324 -7.87 -14.18 -25.99
C ASN A 324 -7.16 -14.49 -27.32
N ALA A 325 -7.31 -15.69 -27.88
CA ALA A 325 -6.83 -16.05 -29.21
C ALA A 325 -7.54 -15.24 -30.30
N GLU A 326 -8.86 -15.04 -30.22
CA GLU A 326 -9.60 -14.14 -31.10
C GLU A 326 -9.15 -12.68 -30.92
N SER A 327 -8.80 -12.26 -29.69
CA SER A 327 -8.27 -10.92 -29.42
C SER A 327 -6.85 -10.75 -29.96
N GLU A 328 -5.99 -11.76 -29.85
CA GLU A 328 -4.66 -11.81 -30.46
C GLU A 328 -4.75 -11.91 -32.00
N GLU A 329 -5.71 -12.66 -32.55
CA GLU A 329 -5.98 -12.75 -34.00
C GLU A 329 -6.55 -11.44 -34.57
N ARG A 330 -7.40 -10.73 -33.80
CA ARG A 330 -7.97 -9.43 -34.19
C ARG A 330 -7.06 -8.26 -33.83
N ARG A 331 -5.95 -8.49 -33.10
CA ARG A 331 -4.96 -7.45 -32.83
C ARG A 331 -4.22 -7.12 -34.12
N LEU A 332 -4.09 -5.83 -34.40
CA LEU A 332 -3.17 -5.37 -35.42
C LEU A 332 -1.77 -5.86 -35.03
N MET A 333 -1.11 -6.56 -35.96
CA MET A 333 0.25 -7.03 -35.71
C MET A 333 1.11 -5.84 -35.28
N PRO A 334 1.87 -5.94 -34.18
CA PRO A 334 2.71 -4.85 -33.66
C PRO A 334 3.53 -4.11 -34.71
N ARG A 335 4.05 -4.85 -35.70
CA ARG A 335 4.80 -4.30 -36.83
C ARG A 335 4.01 -3.32 -37.71
N TYR A 336 2.71 -3.56 -37.93
CA TYR A 336 1.86 -2.63 -38.69
C TYR A 336 1.57 -1.37 -37.88
N VAL A 337 1.31 -1.52 -36.58
CA VAL A 337 1.08 -0.40 -35.65
C VAL A 337 2.32 0.49 -35.58
N GLU A 338 3.50 -0.12 -35.46
CA GLU A 338 4.79 0.56 -35.50
C GLU A 338 5.01 1.30 -36.82
N GLN A 339 4.82 0.63 -37.95
CA GLN A 339 5.00 1.26 -39.26
C GLN A 339 4.04 2.43 -39.50
N HIS A 340 2.77 2.27 -39.11
CA HIS A 340 1.77 3.32 -39.20
C HIS A 340 2.17 4.53 -38.36
N PHE A 341 2.51 4.32 -37.09
CA PHE A 341 2.97 5.39 -36.21
C PHE A 341 4.19 6.12 -36.78
N LEU A 342 5.19 5.39 -37.27
CA LEU A 342 6.40 6.01 -37.84
C LEU A 342 6.11 6.75 -39.15
N SER A 343 5.08 6.38 -39.89
CA SER A 343 4.62 7.12 -41.07
C SER A 343 3.90 8.41 -40.64
N ALA A 344 2.92 8.29 -39.77
CA ALA A 344 2.12 9.40 -39.26
C ALA A 344 3.02 10.44 -38.53
N ALA A 345 3.95 9.98 -37.70
CA ALA A 345 4.94 10.82 -37.03
C ALA A 345 5.78 11.62 -38.03
N ARG A 346 6.17 11.04 -39.17
CA ARG A 346 6.90 11.76 -40.22
C ARG A 346 6.05 12.81 -40.91
N GLU A 347 4.77 12.55 -41.13
CA GLU A 347 3.84 13.50 -41.76
C GLU A 347 3.58 14.73 -40.86
N VAL A 348 3.43 14.52 -39.56
CA VAL A 348 3.21 15.62 -38.58
C VAL A 348 4.52 16.25 -38.08
N GLY A 349 5.67 15.82 -38.60
CA GLY A 349 6.99 16.37 -38.25
C GLY A 349 7.52 15.98 -36.87
N LEU A 350 6.98 14.92 -36.25
CA LEU A 350 7.50 14.38 -34.99
C LEU A 350 8.78 13.57 -35.24
N ARG A 351 9.86 13.94 -34.55
CA ARG A 351 11.14 13.22 -34.64
C ARG A 351 11.14 11.99 -33.74
N VAL A 352 11.25 10.81 -34.36
CA VAL A 352 11.33 9.50 -33.68
C VAL A 352 12.65 8.84 -34.10
N GLU A 353 13.47 8.46 -33.13
CA GLU A 353 14.82 7.92 -33.36
C GLU A 353 14.93 6.47 -32.89
N PRO A 354 15.56 5.58 -33.68
CA PRO A 354 15.84 4.23 -33.25
C PRO A 354 16.94 4.22 -32.18
N ARG A 355 16.84 3.29 -31.24
CA ARG A 355 17.84 3.03 -30.21
C ARG A 355 18.59 1.73 -30.51
N ALA A 356 19.77 1.58 -29.91
CA ALA A 356 20.60 0.37 -30.05
C ALA A 356 19.94 -0.88 -29.45
N ASP A 357 19.00 -0.70 -28.53
CA ASP A 357 18.24 -1.76 -27.86
C ASP A 357 16.97 -2.18 -28.61
N GLY A 358 16.76 -1.69 -29.85
CA GLY A 358 15.59 -2.03 -30.68
C GLY A 358 14.32 -1.25 -30.35
N LEU A 359 14.37 -0.33 -29.38
CA LEU A 359 13.28 0.56 -29.01
C LEU A 359 13.35 1.90 -29.75
N TRP A 360 12.29 2.71 -29.61
CA TRP A 360 12.22 4.06 -30.16
C TRP A 360 12.39 5.13 -29.07
N ARG A 361 12.91 6.29 -29.48
CA ARG A 361 13.06 7.47 -28.63
C ARG A 361 12.38 8.67 -29.29
N VAL A 362 11.64 9.43 -28.49
CA VAL A 362 11.06 10.73 -28.87
C VAL A 362 11.60 11.77 -27.92
N GLU A 363 12.57 12.57 -28.37
CA GLU A 363 13.23 13.54 -27.50
C GLU A 363 12.35 14.75 -27.18
N HIS A 364 11.53 15.17 -28.14
CA HIS A 364 10.63 16.30 -27.98
C HIS A 364 9.30 16.07 -28.72
N VAL A 365 8.20 16.05 -27.96
CA VAL A 365 6.84 16.04 -28.51
C VAL A 365 6.38 17.48 -28.75
N LEU A 366 6.00 17.78 -29.98
CA LEU A 366 5.54 19.10 -30.41
C LEU A 366 4.36 19.59 -29.55
N ALA A 367 4.33 20.89 -29.24
CA ALA A 367 3.28 21.49 -28.43
C ALA A 367 1.89 21.31 -29.02
N ASP A 368 1.78 21.33 -30.35
CA ASP A 368 0.53 21.13 -31.08
C ASP A 368 -0.06 19.74 -30.84
N LEU A 369 0.79 18.70 -30.81
CA LEU A 369 0.40 17.31 -30.52
C LEU A 369 -0.03 17.10 -29.05
N ARG A 370 0.22 18.08 -28.18
CA ARG A 370 -0.16 18.08 -26.76
C ARG A 370 -1.31 19.04 -26.45
N SER A 371 -1.83 19.72 -27.47
CA SER A 371 -2.85 20.75 -27.33
C SER A 371 -4.21 20.14 -27.02
N GLU A 372 -4.98 20.74 -26.12
CA GLU A 372 -6.36 20.34 -25.83
C GLU A 372 -7.32 20.58 -27.00
N ARG A 373 -6.84 21.22 -28.08
CA ARG A 373 -7.58 21.35 -29.34
C ARG A 373 -7.70 20.00 -30.07
N LEU A 374 -6.76 19.07 -29.87
CA LEU A 374 -6.83 17.74 -30.45
C LEU A 374 -7.87 16.87 -29.75
N LEU A 375 -8.75 16.25 -30.54
CA LEU A 375 -9.76 15.33 -30.02
C LEU A 375 -9.14 14.13 -29.30
N ALA A 376 -7.99 13.65 -29.80
CA ALA A 376 -7.19 12.61 -29.17
C ALA A 376 -6.75 12.99 -27.75
N VAL A 377 -6.24 14.22 -27.56
CA VAL A 377 -5.79 14.72 -26.25
C VAL A 377 -6.95 14.83 -25.26
N ARG A 378 -8.14 15.24 -25.74
CA ARG A 378 -9.35 15.31 -24.90
C ARG A 378 -9.86 13.92 -24.49
N ARG A 379 -9.70 12.92 -25.35
CA ARG A 379 -10.19 11.55 -25.12
C ARG A 379 -9.21 10.69 -24.30
N LEU A 380 -7.92 10.76 -24.61
CA LEU A 380 -6.89 9.84 -24.08
C LEU A 380 -5.86 10.53 -23.17
N GLY A 381 -5.96 11.86 -23.00
CA GLY A 381 -5.04 12.65 -22.20
C GLY A 381 -3.87 13.22 -23.01
N LYS A 382 -3.09 14.09 -22.37
CA LYS A 382 -1.95 14.78 -22.99
C LYS A 382 -0.75 13.84 -23.09
N PRO A 383 -0.09 13.73 -24.27
CA PRO A 383 1.22 13.09 -24.37
C PRO A 383 2.27 13.77 -23.47
N GLU A 384 3.24 12.97 -23.03
CA GLU A 384 4.45 13.42 -22.32
C GLU A 384 5.28 14.37 -23.19
N SER A 385 6.29 15.05 -22.61
CA SER A 385 7.12 16.00 -23.37
C SER A 385 8.21 15.30 -24.15
N SER A 386 8.55 14.10 -23.69
CA SER A 386 9.56 13.23 -24.26
C SER A 386 9.24 11.79 -23.85
N TYR A 387 9.69 10.84 -24.66
CA TYR A 387 9.61 9.42 -24.37
C TYR A 387 10.99 8.80 -24.60
N ARG A 388 11.61 8.30 -23.52
CA ARG A 388 12.99 7.76 -23.57
C ARG A 388 13.07 6.39 -24.24
N LYS A 389 12.04 5.57 -24.02
CA LYS A 389 11.89 4.20 -24.50
C LYS A 389 10.43 3.98 -24.91
N VAL A 390 10.20 3.77 -26.19
CA VAL A 390 8.88 3.46 -26.76
C VAL A 390 8.96 2.12 -27.47
N THR A 391 8.01 1.24 -27.20
CA THR A 391 7.85 -0.05 -27.88
C THR A 391 6.45 -0.17 -28.46
N PHE A 392 6.32 -0.91 -29.55
CA PHE A 392 5.04 -1.38 -30.09
C PHE A 392 4.83 -2.88 -29.84
N HIS A 393 5.89 -3.56 -29.41
CA HIS A 393 5.92 -4.99 -29.14
C HIS A 393 5.84 -5.21 -27.64
N LYS A 394 4.85 -5.98 -27.20
CA LYS A 394 4.63 -6.27 -25.79
C LYS A 394 5.77 -7.12 -25.21
N GLU A 395 6.32 -8.03 -26.01
CA GLU A 395 7.45 -8.92 -25.67
C GLU A 395 8.70 -8.16 -25.19
N HIS A 396 8.86 -6.91 -25.63
CA HIS A 396 9.97 -6.09 -25.13
C HIS A 396 9.81 -5.76 -23.64
N LEU A 397 8.59 -5.65 -23.11
CA LEU A 397 8.34 -5.36 -21.69
C LEU A 397 8.67 -6.53 -20.77
N ASP A 398 8.82 -7.73 -21.32
CA ASP A 398 9.18 -8.94 -20.55
C ASP A 398 10.69 -8.96 -20.23
N GLN A 399 11.49 -8.10 -20.88
CA GLN A 399 12.91 -7.96 -20.61
C GLN A 399 13.15 -6.90 -19.52
N ASP A 400 13.91 -7.25 -18.48
CA ASP A 400 14.19 -6.35 -17.34
C ASP A 400 14.75 -4.97 -17.75
N GLN A 401 15.51 -4.91 -18.85
CA GLN A 401 16.09 -3.67 -19.38
C GLN A 401 15.06 -2.72 -20.02
N HIS A 402 13.80 -3.13 -20.16
CA HIS A 402 12.75 -2.45 -20.92
C HIS A 402 11.45 -2.24 -20.12
N LEU A 403 11.42 -2.55 -18.83
CA LEU A 403 10.26 -2.35 -17.95
C LEU A 403 9.78 -0.90 -17.88
N ASP A 404 10.70 0.06 -18.04
CA ASP A 404 10.45 1.49 -18.11
C ASP A 404 10.02 1.97 -19.52
N ALA A 405 9.96 1.07 -20.50
CA ALA A 405 9.47 1.39 -21.83
C ALA A 405 7.96 1.65 -21.82
N VAL A 406 7.53 2.55 -22.70
CA VAL A 406 6.13 2.87 -22.92
C VAL A 406 5.63 2.06 -24.10
N LEU A 407 4.64 1.21 -23.86
CA LEU A 407 3.92 0.51 -24.93
C LEU A 407 3.00 1.51 -25.64
N SER A 408 3.32 1.82 -26.90
CA SER A 408 2.55 2.71 -27.75
C SER A 408 1.69 1.90 -28.73
N GLY A 409 0.44 2.31 -28.88
CA GLY A 409 -0.54 1.74 -29.81
C GLY A 409 -1.77 2.62 -29.88
N PRO A 410 -2.83 2.28 -30.64
CA PRO A 410 -3.97 3.17 -30.91
C PRO A 410 -4.69 3.74 -29.68
N GLY A 411 -4.57 3.08 -28.52
CA GLY A 411 -5.11 3.56 -27.25
C GLY A 411 -4.20 4.50 -26.45
N HIS A 412 -2.95 4.69 -26.86
CA HIS A 412 -1.97 5.52 -26.18
C HIS A 412 -2.02 6.97 -26.67
N SER A 413 -1.88 7.94 -25.77
CA SER A 413 -2.03 9.37 -26.07
C SER A 413 -1.04 9.86 -27.15
N LEU A 414 0.22 9.42 -27.11
CA LEU A 414 1.22 9.76 -28.13
C LEU A 414 0.84 9.23 -29.51
N TYR A 415 0.30 8.00 -29.59
CA TYR A 415 -0.07 7.38 -30.86
C TYR A 415 -1.26 8.11 -31.48
N ALA A 416 -2.31 8.31 -30.70
CA ALA A 416 -3.52 8.98 -31.16
C ALA A 416 -3.30 10.48 -31.44
N ALA A 417 -2.22 11.09 -30.93
CA ALA A 417 -1.89 12.47 -31.24
C ALA A 417 -1.26 12.64 -32.63
N VAL A 418 -0.63 11.59 -33.17
CA VAL A 418 -0.01 11.63 -34.51
C VAL A 418 -0.89 10.99 -35.59
N ASP A 419 -1.81 10.11 -35.20
CA ASP A 419 -2.89 9.53 -36.02
C ASP A 419 -4.03 10.54 -36.26
#